data_AF-A0A0N5B9U2-F1
#
_entry.id   AF-A0A0N5B9U2-F1
#
_cell.length_a   1.000
_cell.length_b   1.000
_cell.length_c   1.000
_cell.angle_alpha   90.00
_cell.angle_beta   90.00
_cell.angle_gamma   90.00
#
_symmetry.space_group_name_H-M   'P 1'
#
loop_
_entity.id
_entity.type
_entity.pdbx_description
1 polymer ?
#
loop_
_entity_poly.entity_id
_entity_poly.type
_entity_poly.pdbx_seq_one_letter_code
_entity_poly.pdbx_strand_id
1 'polypeptide(L)'
;MFLKLDWLGAALALMPLLIQPEEVHRMELFPNVPEDISGTTFLIDLEATTLSNTVLIKCPYTKYNHKTPGDLFIADDIIESKGAFFDPEKLFAWVPLLRQSTNKTNITCGNVHIKTGEESYKAKKWIFNVLWKNGTNGEGFFKRERSISNISPKHPKCNLQYGNPIIFSSKKEGGFSFINDHKNLPGPYANQTYFYFIKPSENERIKEPCGIMQIYGDDPEIKLPNHKPTSNIQELNKTNVIKLAITGQQSIDVVLDMRGDLKYYRGEKIILTKMKYVEKGLQFIENSNTLITSNFSINGYEIVKLTYYAPYYDRDVEITERYYFAPSSNDLTINEKTVEYFTNEASRKPNCPLFYLNIETIRNPNCPLFYLNIGYLYKFKHNETEKDYSN
;
A
#
# COMPACT_ATOMS: atom_id res chain seq x y z
N MET A 1 2.62 79.95 1.46
CA MET A 1 3.92 79.24 1.51
C MET A 1 4.01 78.20 2.62
N PHE A 2 3.06 78.12 3.55
CA PHE A 2 3.08 77.16 4.67
C PHE A 2 2.56 75.75 4.33
N LEU A 3 1.61 75.62 3.38
CA LEU A 3 1.03 74.32 3.00
C LEU A 3 2.05 73.30 2.45
N LYS A 4 3.18 73.76 1.89
CA LYS A 4 4.23 72.89 1.35
C LYS A 4 5.16 72.33 2.45
N LEU A 5 5.26 72.98 3.61
CA LEU A 5 6.06 72.48 4.73
C LEU A 5 5.34 71.37 5.49
N ASP A 6 4.02 71.46 5.65
CA ASP A 6 3.22 70.46 6.37
C ASP A 6 3.22 69.10 5.66
N TRP A 7 3.26 69.10 4.32
CA TRP A 7 3.36 67.88 3.51
C TRP A 7 4.74 67.23 3.60
N LEU A 8 5.79 68.04 3.76
CA LEU A 8 7.15 67.54 3.98
C LEU A 8 7.30 66.91 5.37
N GLY A 9 6.67 67.53 6.38
CA GLY A 9 6.57 66.97 7.74
C GLY A 9 5.82 65.64 7.79
N ALA A 10 4.69 65.54 7.08
CA ALA A 10 3.93 64.29 6.98
C ALA A 10 4.68 63.19 6.21
N ALA A 11 5.38 63.53 5.12
CA ALA A 11 6.21 62.59 4.37
C ALA A 11 7.42 62.09 5.20
N LEU A 12 8.07 62.98 5.96
CA LEU A 12 9.15 62.61 6.88
C LEU A 12 8.66 61.79 8.08
N ALA A 13 7.44 62.05 8.57
CA ALA A 13 6.83 61.26 9.64
C ALA A 13 6.39 59.86 9.17
N LEU A 14 6.16 59.65 7.86
CA LEU A 14 5.83 58.35 7.26
C LEU A 14 7.06 57.56 6.79
N MET A 15 8.24 58.19 6.61
CA MET A 15 9.47 57.47 6.25
C MET A 15 9.86 56.33 7.22
N PRO A 16 9.71 56.46 8.55
CA PRO A 16 10.01 55.37 9.48
C PRO A 16 9.07 54.16 9.33
N LEU A 17 7.84 54.35 8.83
CA LEU A 17 6.88 53.26 8.60
C LEU A 17 7.21 52.43 7.34
N LEU A 18 8.03 52.96 6.43
CA LEU A 18 8.50 52.26 5.23
C LEU A 18 9.74 51.39 5.49
N ILE A 19 10.37 51.54 6.66
CA ILE A 19 11.55 50.77 7.06
C ILE A 19 11.18 49.92 8.27
N GLN A 20 10.25 48.97 8.07
CA GLN A 20 10.18 47.85 9.00
C GLN A 20 11.42 46.98 8.74
N PRO A 21 12.29 46.73 9.75
CA PRO A 21 13.35 45.76 9.59
C PRO A 21 12.71 44.41 9.27
N GLU A 22 13.23 43.73 8.26
CA GLU A 22 12.85 42.35 7.92
C GLU A 22 12.90 41.50 9.21
N GLU A 23 11.82 40.80 9.51
CA GLU A 23 11.67 40.15 10.82
C GLU A 23 12.57 38.91 10.96
N VAL A 24 13.11 38.73 12.16
CA VAL A 24 13.85 37.53 12.55
C VAL A 24 12.87 36.58 13.25
N HIS A 25 12.51 35.48 12.58
CA HIS A 25 11.37 34.65 12.98
C HIS A 25 11.72 33.55 13.98
N ARG A 26 13.00 33.34 14.30
CA ARG A 26 13.45 32.16 15.07
C ARG A 26 12.79 32.03 16.44
N MET A 27 12.77 33.09 17.24
CA MET A 27 12.29 33.00 18.62
C MET A 27 10.80 32.65 18.69
N GLU A 28 10.02 33.10 17.71
CA GLU A 28 8.59 32.83 17.62
C GLU A 28 8.33 31.44 17.03
N LEU A 29 8.90 31.12 15.87
CA LEU A 29 8.56 29.90 15.14
C LEU A 29 9.31 28.65 15.60
N PHE A 30 10.54 28.81 16.11
CA PHE A 30 11.47 27.72 16.46
C PHE A 30 12.33 28.02 17.72
N PRO A 31 11.73 28.31 18.90
CA PRO A 31 12.46 28.83 20.05
C PRO A 31 13.59 27.94 20.63
N ASN A 32 13.55 26.62 20.43
CA ASN A 32 14.60 25.71 20.95
C ASN A 32 15.69 25.45 19.91
N VAL A 33 15.61 26.06 18.73
CA VAL A 33 16.72 26.02 17.80
C VAL A 33 17.67 27.14 18.20
N PRO A 34 18.91 26.81 18.56
CA PRO A 34 19.88 27.82 18.98
C PRO A 34 20.13 28.80 17.84
N GLU A 35 20.44 30.04 18.19
CA GLU A 35 20.83 31.09 17.22
C GLU A 35 22.07 30.72 16.41
N ASP A 36 23.04 30.12 17.12
CA ASP A 36 24.33 29.76 16.59
C ASP A 36 24.69 28.34 16.99
N ILE A 37 25.42 27.68 16.11
CA ILE A 37 26.07 26.40 16.35
C ILE A 37 27.46 26.45 15.74
N SER A 38 28.42 25.77 16.38
CA SER A 38 29.78 25.61 15.85
C SER A 38 29.85 24.62 14.69
N GLY A 39 28.91 23.67 14.64
CA GLY A 39 28.82 22.67 13.58
C GLY A 39 28.11 23.16 12.32
N THR A 40 28.00 22.26 11.34
CA THR A 40 27.32 22.51 10.05
C THR A 40 25.85 22.10 10.06
N THR A 41 25.32 21.56 11.17
CA THR A 41 23.98 20.98 11.23
C THR A 41 23.27 21.34 12.52
N PHE A 42 22.07 21.90 12.40
CA PHE A 42 21.09 21.94 13.48
C PHE A 42 20.45 20.57 13.60
N LEU A 43 20.87 19.80 14.60
CA LEU A 43 20.29 18.51 14.93
C LEU A 43 19.43 18.67 16.18
N ILE A 44 18.12 18.59 16.02
CA ILE A 44 17.15 18.84 17.09
C ILE A 44 16.34 17.57 17.33
N ASP A 45 16.34 17.09 18.57
CA ASP A 45 15.51 15.97 18.98
C ASP A 45 14.08 16.45 19.25
N LEU A 46 13.10 15.76 18.68
CA LEU A 46 11.67 15.95 18.94
C LEU A 46 11.09 14.65 19.46
N GLU A 47 10.25 14.70 20.50
CA GLU A 47 9.57 13.52 21.02
C GLU A 47 8.14 13.44 20.46
N ALA A 48 7.76 12.26 19.99
CA ALA A 48 6.40 11.93 19.55
C ALA A 48 5.84 10.81 20.44
N THR A 49 4.75 11.05 21.17
CA THR A 49 4.13 10.06 22.06
C THR A 49 2.77 9.63 21.51
N THR A 50 2.78 8.90 20.41
CA THR A 50 1.58 8.59 19.63
C THR A 50 1.36 7.09 19.45
N LEU A 51 0.11 6.70 19.22
CA LEU A 51 -0.25 5.36 18.72
C LEU A 51 -0.18 5.26 17.19
N SER A 52 -0.11 6.40 16.51
CA SER A 52 0.02 6.46 15.07
C SER A 52 1.45 6.12 14.64
N ASN A 53 1.57 5.61 13.42
CA ASN A 53 2.85 5.56 12.73
C ASN A 53 3.18 6.89 12.02
N THR A 54 2.43 7.96 12.23
CA THR A 54 2.59 9.23 11.51
C THR A 54 2.45 10.42 12.45
N VAL A 55 3.25 11.46 12.21
CA VAL A 55 3.17 12.80 12.84
C VAL A 55 3.34 13.89 11.79
N LEU A 56 2.95 15.12 12.10
CA LEU A 56 3.36 16.32 11.35
C LEU A 56 4.55 16.98 12.04
N ILE A 57 5.53 17.39 11.25
CA ILE A 57 6.70 18.14 11.70
C ILE A 57 6.67 19.53 11.08
N LYS A 58 6.86 20.56 11.90
CA LYS A 58 7.03 21.95 11.44
C LYS A 58 8.45 22.12 10.92
N CYS A 59 8.59 22.34 9.63
CA CYS A 59 9.86 22.66 8.98
C CYS A 59 9.88 24.16 8.61
N PRO A 60 11.03 24.85 8.74
CA PRO A 60 11.19 26.16 8.12
C PRO A 60 11.01 26.07 6.61
N TYR A 61 10.64 27.18 5.98
CA TYR A 61 10.43 27.24 4.54
C TYR A 61 11.01 28.52 3.94
N THR A 62 10.75 28.77 2.65
CA THR A 62 11.51 29.72 1.82
C THR A 62 11.67 31.14 2.34
N LYS A 63 10.73 31.67 3.14
CA LYS A 63 10.84 33.03 3.72
C LYS A 63 11.35 33.06 5.16
N TYR A 64 11.78 31.91 5.69
CA TYR A 64 12.27 31.84 7.04
C TYR A 64 13.65 32.48 7.21
N ASN A 65 13.68 33.51 8.04
CA ASN A 65 14.92 34.16 8.52
C ASN A 65 15.27 33.68 9.92
N HIS A 66 16.49 33.18 10.10
CA HIS A 66 16.91 32.52 11.34
C HIS A 66 17.59 33.47 12.34
N LYS A 67 18.59 34.21 11.86
CA LYS A 67 19.43 35.09 12.67
C LYS A 67 19.37 36.52 12.17
N THR A 68 19.42 36.71 10.86
CA THR A 68 19.39 38.04 10.26
C THR A 68 18.32 38.14 9.17
N PRO A 69 17.78 39.35 8.92
CA PRO A 69 16.94 39.68 7.77
C PRO A 69 17.35 39.05 6.44
N GLY A 70 18.65 39.06 6.15
CA GLY A 70 19.21 38.60 4.87
C GLY A 70 19.56 37.11 4.84
N ASP A 71 19.11 36.32 5.83
CA ASP A 71 19.27 34.87 5.79
C ASP A 71 18.34 34.26 4.73
N LEU A 72 18.70 33.09 4.21
CA LEU A 72 17.89 32.39 3.22
C LEU A 72 17.67 30.96 3.67
N PHE A 73 16.45 30.45 3.54
CA PHE A 73 16.18 29.03 3.76
C PHE A 73 15.89 28.33 2.43
N ILE A 74 16.73 27.35 2.10
CA ILE A 74 16.53 26.48 0.95
C ILE A 74 15.86 25.20 1.47
N ALA A 75 14.57 25.07 1.18
CA ALA A 75 13.78 23.89 1.52
C ALA A 75 14.29 22.66 0.76
N ASP A 76 14.25 21.50 1.43
CA ASP A 76 14.53 20.22 0.80
C ASP A 76 13.32 19.78 -0.05
N ASP A 77 13.58 19.16 -1.21
CA ASP A 77 12.56 18.66 -2.14
C ASP A 77 11.55 17.72 -1.46
N ILE A 78 11.93 17.13 -0.33
CA ILE A 78 11.06 16.29 0.49
C ILE A 78 9.82 17.04 1.01
N ILE A 79 9.87 18.36 1.19
CA ILE A 79 8.75 19.17 1.68
C ILE A 79 7.65 19.23 0.60
N GLU A 80 8.03 19.47 -0.65
CA GLU A 80 7.08 19.57 -1.76
C GLU A 80 6.57 18.19 -2.19
N SER A 81 7.47 17.21 -2.31
CA SER A 81 7.13 15.85 -2.74
C SER A 81 6.24 15.08 -1.75
N LYS A 82 6.35 15.36 -0.44
CA LYS A 82 5.46 14.81 0.61
C LYS A 82 4.12 15.52 0.72
N GLY A 83 3.85 16.50 -0.13
CA GLY A 83 2.58 17.21 -0.17
C GLY A 83 2.31 17.99 1.10
N ALA A 84 3.29 18.72 1.62
CA ALA A 84 3.20 19.49 2.87
C ALA A 84 2.03 20.50 2.90
N PHE A 85 1.65 20.90 4.11
CA PHE A 85 0.71 22.00 4.35
C PHE A 85 1.49 23.28 4.66
N PHE A 86 1.37 24.29 3.80
CA PHE A 86 2.18 25.50 3.87
C PHE A 86 1.51 26.59 4.69
N ASP A 87 2.34 27.29 5.45
CA ASP A 87 2.00 28.59 5.98
C ASP A 87 1.75 29.61 4.83
N PRO A 88 0.69 30.44 4.88
CA PRO A 88 0.40 31.42 3.82
C PRO A 88 1.55 32.40 3.54
N GLU A 89 2.31 32.76 4.57
CA GLU A 89 3.45 33.68 4.44
C GLU A 89 4.71 32.97 3.95
N LYS A 90 4.68 31.63 3.88
CA LYS A 90 5.78 30.74 3.50
C LYS A 90 6.93 30.74 4.49
N LEU A 91 6.65 31.03 5.76
CA LEU A 91 7.64 30.99 6.84
C LEU A 91 7.94 29.56 7.29
N PHE A 92 6.95 28.66 7.21
CA PHE A 92 7.12 27.26 7.56
C PHE A 92 6.16 26.36 6.78
N ALA A 93 6.38 25.05 6.88
CA ALA A 93 5.52 24.01 6.32
C ALA A 93 5.35 22.88 7.33
N TRP A 94 4.14 22.33 7.39
CA TRP A 94 3.83 21.12 8.15
C TRP A 94 3.97 19.90 7.24
N VAL A 95 4.94 19.05 7.56
CA VAL A 95 5.34 17.91 6.73
C VAL A 95 4.99 16.60 7.43
N PRO A 96 4.23 15.69 6.81
CA PRO A 96 3.95 14.39 7.39
C PRO A 96 5.19 13.49 7.38
N LEU A 97 5.43 12.83 8.50
CA LEU A 97 6.53 11.91 8.71
C LEU A 97 6.01 10.57 9.20
N LEU A 98 6.37 9.52 8.47
CA LEU A 98 6.07 8.13 8.81
C LEU A 98 7.17 7.57 9.72
N ARG A 99 6.77 6.86 10.77
CA ARG A 99 7.61 6.07 11.67
C ARG A 99 8.28 4.96 10.89
N GLN A 100 9.60 4.87 11.03
CA GLN A 100 10.39 3.76 10.49
C GLN A 100 10.38 2.57 11.47
N SER A 101 10.96 1.45 11.07
CA SER A 101 11.09 0.27 11.95
C SER A 101 11.92 0.55 13.21
N THR A 102 12.75 1.59 13.18
CA THR A 102 13.51 2.10 14.32
C THR A 102 12.67 3.04 15.19
N ASN A 103 12.96 3.11 16.50
CA ASN A 103 12.34 4.09 17.41
C ASN A 103 12.81 5.54 17.18
N LYS A 104 13.54 5.79 16.09
CA LYS A 104 14.01 7.10 15.69
C LYS A 104 13.81 7.28 14.19
N THR A 105 13.42 8.46 13.76
CA THR A 105 13.31 8.79 12.33
C THR A 105 13.76 10.22 12.11
N ASN A 106 14.67 10.40 11.15
CA ASN A 106 15.18 11.72 10.80
C ASN A 106 14.41 12.31 9.63
N ILE A 107 14.20 13.63 9.68
CA ILE A 107 13.74 14.42 8.54
C ILE A 107 14.68 15.61 8.35
N THR A 108 15.16 15.79 7.11
CA THR A 108 15.87 17.00 6.70
C THR A 108 14.84 17.98 6.18
N CYS A 109 14.76 19.17 6.76
CA CYS A 109 13.87 20.22 6.27
C CYS A 109 14.51 21.05 5.15
N GLY A 110 15.85 21.17 5.15
CA GLY A 110 16.58 21.99 4.20
C GLY A 110 17.88 22.53 4.76
N ASN A 111 18.34 23.64 4.20
CA ASN A 111 19.53 24.35 4.63
C ASN A 111 19.20 25.82 4.89
N VAL A 112 19.67 26.34 6.02
CA VAL A 112 19.68 27.78 6.28
C VAL A 112 21.04 28.36 5.90
N HIS A 113 21.02 29.41 5.10
CA HIS A 113 22.17 30.19 4.68
C HIS A 113 22.23 31.45 5.53
N ILE A 114 23.08 31.42 6.56
CA ILE A 114 23.22 32.54 7.50
C ILE A 114 24.22 33.53 6.93
N LYS A 115 23.82 34.79 6.81
CA LYS A 115 24.67 35.86 6.29
C LYS A 115 25.79 36.20 7.30
N THR A 116 27.04 36.22 6.84
CA THR A 116 28.21 36.54 7.68
C THR A 116 28.99 37.79 7.24
N GLY A 117 28.62 38.36 6.10
CA GLY A 117 29.16 39.59 5.51
C GLY A 117 28.30 40.00 4.30
N GLU A 118 28.68 41.01 3.52
CA GLU A 118 27.83 41.51 2.41
C GLU A 118 27.46 40.42 1.39
N GLU A 119 28.41 39.56 1.01
CA GLU A 119 28.22 38.49 0.01
C GLU A 119 28.58 37.09 0.52
N SER A 120 28.82 36.93 1.82
CA SER A 120 29.23 35.63 2.40
C SER A 120 28.11 34.98 3.19
N TYR A 121 27.90 33.69 2.94
CA TYR A 121 26.91 32.86 3.63
C TYR A 121 27.57 31.60 4.20
N LYS A 122 27.11 31.20 5.39
CA LYS A 122 27.41 29.88 5.95
C LYS A 122 26.13 29.04 5.91
N ALA A 123 26.16 28.00 5.07
CA ALA A 123 25.07 27.03 4.99
C ALA A 123 25.12 26.09 6.21
N LYS A 124 23.96 25.89 6.84
CA LYS A 124 23.77 24.93 7.93
C LYS A 124 22.56 24.07 7.62
N LYS A 125 22.74 22.75 7.72
CA LYS A 125 21.68 21.78 7.47
C LYS A 125 20.70 21.75 8.64
N TRP A 126 19.40 21.64 8.35
CA TRP A 126 18.34 21.60 9.34
C TRP A 126 17.72 20.21 9.42
N ILE A 127 17.94 19.51 10.53
CA ILE A 127 17.50 18.13 10.72
C ILE A 127 16.74 18.00 12.05
N PHE A 128 15.54 17.44 11.97
CA PHE A 128 14.84 16.93 13.15
C PHE A 128 15.03 15.43 13.27
N ASN A 129 15.38 14.98 14.48
CA ASN A 129 15.42 13.58 14.86
C ASN A 129 14.21 13.29 15.75
N VAL A 130 13.23 12.58 15.19
CA VAL A 130 11.98 12.27 15.89
C VAL A 130 12.14 10.97 16.66
N LEU A 131 12.04 11.06 17.98
CA LEU A 131 12.08 9.97 18.94
C LEU A 131 10.66 9.48 19.20
N TRP A 132 10.38 8.24 18.80
CA TRP A 132 9.06 7.66 18.90
C TRP A 132 8.85 6.97 20.24
N LYS A 133 7.82 7.41 20.98
CA LYS A 133 7.30 6.79 22.19
C LYS A 133 5.90 6.27 21.90
N ASN A 134 5.56 5.12 22.45
CA ASN A 134 4.23 4.55 22.27
C ASN A 134 3.23 5.32 23.16
N GLY A 135 2.16 5.84 22.54
CA GLY A 135 1.03 6.42 23.26
C GLY A 135 0.22 5.36 24.03
N THR A 136 -0.63 5.79 24.95
CA THR A 136 -1.39 4.90 25.85
C THR A 136 -2.92 4.93 25.65
N ASN A 137 -3.47 5.91 24.91
CA ASN A 137 -4.93 6.10 24.76
C ASN A 137 -5.38 5.94 23.30
N GLY A 138 -6.03 4.83 22.95
CA GLY A 138 -6.28 4.43 21.55
C GLY A 138 -7.72 4.21 21.11
N GLU A 139 -8.71 4.31 22.00
CA GLU A 139 -10.09 3.98 21.62
C GLU A 139 -10.69 5.00 20.65
N GLY A 140 -11.15 4.51 19.50
CA GLY A 140 -11.81 5.30 18.44
C GLY A 140 -10.86 6.22 17.64
N PHE A 141 -9.55 6.06 17.80
CA PHE A 141 -8.52 6.78 17.04
C PHE A 141 -8.47 6.37 15.57
N PHE A 142 -8.67 5.08 15.31
CA PHE A 142 -8.74 4.49 13.99
C PHE A 142 -10.19 4.14 13.65
N LYS A 143 -10.63 4.50 12.45
CA LYS A 143 -11.95 4.15 11.93
C LYS A 143 -11.83 3.68 10.48
N ARG A 144 -12.61 2.67 10.10
CA ARG A 144 -12.84 2.36 8.68
C ARG A 144 -14.16 2.97 8.22
N GLU A 145 -14.18 3.46 6.98
CA GLU A 145 -15.38 4.05 6.39
C GLU A 145 -15.53 3.63 4.93
N ARG A 146 -16.74 3.22 4.55
CA ARG A 146 -17.03 2.89 3.15
C ARG A 146 -17.01 4.16 2.32
N SER A 147 -16.07 4.27 1.39
CA SER A 147 -16.03 5.38 0.44
C SER A 147 -15.21 5.04 -0.80
N ILE A 148 -15.70 5.52 -1.95
CA ILE A 148 -15.11 5.30 -3.28
C ILE A 148 -14.77 6.61 -4.02
N SER A 149 -15.10 7.77 -3.46
CA SER A 149 -14.91 9.05 -4.18
C SER A 149 -14.75 10.28 -3.28
N ASN A 150 -15.03 10.18 -1.98
CA ASN A 150 -14.98 11.30 -1.05
C ASN A 150 -14.41 10.88 0.31
N ILE A 151 -14.20 11.84 1.19
CA ILE A 151 -13.84 11.57 2.58
C ILE A 151 -14.59 12.53 3.48
N SER A 152 -15.01 12.07 4.66
CA SER A 152 -15.56 12.98 5.66
C SER A 152 -14.52 14.06 6.00
N PRO A 153 -14.87 15.36 5.95
CA PRO A 153 -13.97 16.42 6.41
C PRO A 153 -13.78 16.42 7.94
N LYS A 154 -14.49 15.53 8.65
CA LYS A 154 -14.53 15.45 10.10
C LYS A 154 -14.20 14.04 10.57
N HIS A 155 -13.43 13.94 11.64
CA HIS A 155 -13.21 12.70 12.37
C HIS A 155 -13.78 12.83 13.79
N PRO A 156 -14.50 11.84 14.34
CA PRO A 156 -15.17 11.97 15.64
C PRO A 156 -14.25 12.36 16.81
N LYS A 157 -12.99 11.92 16.76
CA LYS A 157 -11.96 12.24 17.79
C LYS A 157 -11.24 13.58 17.56
N CYS A 158 -11.47 14.22 16.42
CA CYS A 158 -10.92 15.53 16.11
C CYS A 158 -11.97 16.60 16.42
N ASN A 159 -11.95 17.13 17.64
CA ASN A 159 -12.89 18.20 18.04
C ASN A 159 -12.63 19.47 17.21
N LEU A 160 -13.68 20.02 16.59
CA LEU A 160 -13.63 21.04 15.55
C LEU A 160 -13.77 22.47 16.07
N GLN A 161 -13.72 22.69 17.39
CA GLN A 161 -13.85 24.03 17.99
C GLN A 161 -12.83 25.05 17.44
N TYR A 162 -11.76 24.60 16.76
CA TYR A 162 -10.65 25.43 16.28
C TYR A 162 -10.52 25.47 14.73
N GLY A 163 -11.54 25.03 13.99
CA GLY A 163 -11.55 25.04 12.52
C GLY A 163 -11.48 23.66 11.89
N ASN A 164 -11.38 23.63 10.56
CA ASN A 164 -11.29 22.38 9.79
C ASN A 164 -9.93 21.70 10.04
N PRO A 165 -9.90 20.35 10.18
CA PRO A 165 -8.68 19.63 10.39
C PRO A 165 -7.82 19.65 9.13
N ILE A 166 -6.50 19.58 9.32
CA ILE A 166 -5.55 19.35 8.24
C ILE A 166 -5.58 17.85 7.94
N ILE A 167 -5.80 17.48 6.68
CA ILE A 167 -5.94 16.08 6.27
C ILE A 167 -4.86 15.71 5.27
N PHE A 168 -4.16 14.61 5.54
CA PHE A 168 -3.21 14.01 4.62
C PHE A 168 -3.66 12.60 4.26
N SER A 169 -3.56 12.24 2.98
CA SER A 169 -3.80 10.88 2.50
C SER A 169 -2.50 10.16 2.23
N SER A 170 -2.45 8.86 2.49
CA SER A 170 -1.35 8.01 2.04
C SER A 170 -1.39 7.86 0.51
N LYS A 171 -0.19 7.80 -0.09
CA LYS A 171 0.01 7.46 -1.49
C LYS A 171 0.33 5.97 -1.60
N LYS A 172 -0.08 5.35 -2.71
CA LYS A 172 0.15 3.92 -2.99
C LYS A 172 1.63 3.57 -3.16
N GLU A 173 2.38 4.49 -3.77
CA GLU A 173 3.84 4.39 -3.99
C GLU A 173 4.66 4.76 -2.74
N GLY A 174 3.99 5.13 -1.65
CA GLY A 174 4.59 5.68 -0.45
C GLY A 174 4.57 7.21 -0.41
N GLY A 175 4.62 7.77 0.80
CA GLY A 175 4.48 9.20 1.03
C GLY A 175 3.02 9.65 1.21
N PHE A 176 2.81 10.96 1.10
CA PHE A 176 1.54 11.60 1.46
C PHE A 176 1.12 12.65 0.43
N SER A 177 -0.19 12.93 0.40
CA SER A 177 -0.82 14.03 -0.31
C SER A 177 -1.67 14.85 0.65
N PHE A 178 -1.51 16.17 0.66
CA PHE A 178 -2.46 17.06 1.35
C PHE A 178 -3.82 17.05 0.63
N ILE A 179 -4.90 16.99 1.40
CA ILE A 179 -6.27 16.95 0.88
C ILE A 179 -6.95 18.30 1.10
N ASN A 180 -7.19 19.01 0.01
CA ASN A 180 -7.89 20.29 -0.03
C ASN A 180 -9.37 20.16 -0.47
N ASP A 181 -9.70 19.22 -1.36
CA ASP A 181 -11.07 18.86 -1.73
C ASP A 181 -11.45 17.51 -1.12
N HIS A 182 -12.44 17.50 -0.25
CA HIS A 182 -12.94 16.30 0.42
C HIS A 182 -14.06 15.60 -0.36
N LYS A 183 -14.65 16.27 -1.36
CA LYS A 183 -15.82 15.77 -2.10
C LYS A 183 -15.42 14.97 -3.33
N ASN A 184 -14.32 15.33 -3.98
CA ASN A 184 -13.85 14.68 -5.20
C ASN A 184 -12.40 14.26 -5.06
N LEU A 185 -12.19 13.03 -4.58
CA LEU A 185 -10.85 12.48 -4.42
C LEU A 185 -10.36 11.94 -5.77
N PRO A 186 -9.16 12.34 -6.24
CA PRO A 186 -8.61 11.83 -7.48
C PRO A 186 -8.06 10.41 -7.27
N GLY A 187 -8.74 9.41 -7.83
CA GLY A 187 -8.26 8.02 -7.90
C GLY A 187 -8.05 7.35 -6.54
N PRO A 188 -9.06 7.30 -5.65
CA PRO A 188 -8.96 6.57 -4.40
C PRO A 188 -8.72 5.09 -4.66
N TYR A 189 -8.07 4.43 -3.71
CA TYR A 189 -7.74 3.01 -3.82
C TYR A 189 -8.04 2.29 -2.50
N ALA A 190 -8.15 0.96 -2.59
CA ALA A 190 -8.44 0.11 -1.46
C ALA A 190 -7.42 0.32 -0.32
N ASN A 191 -7.89 0.33 0.93
CA ASN A 191 -7.06 0.51 2.13
C ASN A 191 -6.30 1.85 2.22
N GLN A 192 -6.66 2.84 1.40
CA GLN A 192 -6.07 4.17 1.49
C GLN A 192 -6.40 4.81 2.84
N THR A 193 -5.40 5.42 3.47
CA THR A 193 -5.46 5.92 4.84
C THR A 193 -5.37 7.44 4.85
N TYR A 194 -6.21 8.07 5.65
CA TYR A 194 -6.29 9.52 5.84
C TYR A 194 -5.98 9.85 7.29
N PHE A 195 -5.07 10.79 7.50
CA PHE A 195 -4.62 11.24 8.81
C PHE A 195 -5.16 12.64 9.06
N TYR A 196 -5.88 12.80 10.16
CA TYR A 196 -6.51 14.05 10.56
C TYR A 196 -5.70 14.69 11.68
N PHE A 197 -5.42 15.98 11.52
CA PHE A 197 -4.70 16.77 12.51
C PHE A 197 -5.54 18.01 12.86
N ILE A 198 -5.68 18.29 14.15
CA ILE A 198 -6.13 19.63 14.58
C ILE A 198 -5.05 20.61 14.15
N LYS A 199 -5.45 21.75 13.58
CA LYS A 199 -4.51 22.81 13.18
C LYS A 199 -3.55 23.09 14.34
N PRO A 200 -2.23 22.87 14.16
CA PRO A 200 -1.28 23.11 15.23
C PRO A 200 -1.25 24.59 15.62
N SER A 201 -0.92 24.88 16.88
CA SER A 201 -0.59 26.24 17.29
C SER A 201 0.77 26.66 16.73
N GLU A 202 1.03 27.96 16.67
CA GLU A 202 2.27 28.48 16.08
C GLU A 202 3.53 28.00 16.80
N ASN A 203 3.46 27.75 18.10
CA ASN A 203 4.61 27.32 18.91
C ASN A 203 4.85 25.80 18.86
N GLU A 204 3.90 25.02 18.33
CA GLU A 204 4.07 23.57 18.17
C GLU A 204 5.10 23.26 17.07
N ARG A 205 5.86 22.19 17.25
CA ARG A 205 6.85 21.71 16.25
C ARG A 205 6.58 20.32 15.73
N ILE A 206 5.82 19.56 16.52
CA ILE A 206 5.37 18.23 16.19
C ILE A 206 3.91 18.14 16.56
N LYS A 207 3.11 17.53 15.69
CA LYS A 207 1.70 17.29 15.93
C LYS A 207 1.37 15.84 15.65
N GLU A 208 0.73 15.21 16.61
CA GLU A 208 0.17 13.87 16.44
C GLU A 208 -1.20 13.96 15.76
N PRO A 209 -1.59 12.96 14.97
CA PRO A 209 -2.93 12.95 14.42
C PRO A 209 -3.94 12.84 15.57
N CYS A 210 -5.12 13.43 15.40
CA CYS A 210 -6.25 13.26 16.30
C CYS A 210 -7.18 12.12 15.85
N GLY A 211 -7.00 11.63 14.62
CA GLY A 211 -7.78 10.54 14.06
C GLY A 211 -7.19 10.00 12.76
N ILE A 212 -7.48 8.74 12.48
CA ILE A 212 -7.08 8.03 11.28
C ILE A 212 -8.32 7.37 10.67
N MET A 213 -8.58 7.67 9.41
CA MET A 213 -9.64 7.02 8.64
C MET A 213 -9.02 6.13 7.56
N GLN A 214 -9.42 4.88 7.47
CA GLN A 214 -9.10 4.02 6.33
C GLN A 214 -10.36 3.81 5.48
N ILE A 215 -10.28 4.07 4.18
CA ILE A 215 -11.42 3.85 3.29
C ILE A 215 -11.42 2.42 2.75
N TYR A 216 -12.62 1.90 2.53
CA TYR A 216 -12.85 0.65 1.81
C TYR A 216 -14.00 0.80 0.81
N GLY A 217 -13.94 0.00 -0.26
CA GLY A 217 -14.88 0.03 -1.36
C GLY A 217 -16.01 -0.99 -1.18
N ASP A 218 -16.75 -1.23 -2.26
CA ASP A 218 -17.65 -2.37 -2.34
C ASP A 218 -16.87 -3.66 -2.56
N ASP A 219 -17.43 -4.78 -2.11
CA ASP A 219 -16.85 -6.11 -2.31
C ASP A 219 -16.55 -6.35 -3.80
N PRO A 220 -15.28 -6.64 -4.17
CA PRO A 220 -14.93 -6.92 -5.55
C PRO A 220 -15.28 -8.35 -5.96
N GLU A 221 -15.47 -8.57 -7.26
CA GLU A 221 -15.51 -9.90 -7.86
C GLU A 221 -14.11 -10.30 -8.34
N ILE A 222 -13.68 -11.54 -8.04
CA ILE A 222 -12.41 -12.07 -8.56
C ILE A 222 -12.64 -12.56 -10.00
N LYS A 223 -12.05 -11.88 -10.99
CA LYS A 223 -12.20 -12.21 -12.40
C LYS A 223 -10.88 -12.60 -13.06
N LEU A 224 -10.99 -13.47 -14.06
CA LEU A 224 -9.90 -13.84 -14.97
C LEU A 224 -10.24 -13.25 -16.37
N PRO A 225 -9.77 -12.03 -16.72
CA PRO A 225 -10.30 -11.26 -17.86
C PRO A 225 -10.22 -12.00 -19.20
N ASN A 226 -9.14 -12.77 -19.39
CA ASN A 226 -8.86 -13.49 -20.63
C ASN A 226 -9.45 -14.92 -20.64
N HIS A 227 -10.10 -15.35 -19.55
CA HIS A 227 -10.59 -16.71 -19.38
C HIS A 227 -12.04 -16.71 -18.93
N LYS A 228 -12.96 -16.96 -19.87
CA LYS A 228 -14.38 -17.10 -19.55
C LYS A 228 -14.67 -18.51 -19.06
N PRO A 229 -15.35 -18.67 -17.90
CA PRO A 229 -15.83 -19.97 -17.47
C PRO A 229 -16.75 -20.59 -18.52
N THR A 230 -16.59 -21.88 -18.78
CA THR A 230 -17.56 -22.62 -19.61
C THR A 230 -18.77 -22.90 -18.74
N SER A 231 -19.92 -22.30 -19.07
CA SER A 231 -21.13 -22.21 -18.24
C SER A 231 -21.90 -23.52 -17.99
N ASN A 232 -21.34 -24.69 -18.34
CA ASN A 232 -22.13 -25.89 -18.61
C ASN A 232 -21.80 -27.12 -17.75
N ILE A 233 -21.22 -26.96 -16.55
CA ILE A 233 -21.04 -28.10 -15.65
C ILE A 233 -21.73 -27.79 -14.31
N GLN A 234 -22.90 -28.42 -14.14
CA GLN A 234 -23.60 -28.53 -12.87
C GLN A 234 -22.66 -29.07 -11.78
N GLU A 235 -22.65 -28.39 -10.63
CA GLU A 235 -22.52 -28.99 -9.29
C GLU A 235 -21.18 -29.55 -8.78
N LEU A 236 -20.01 -29.18 -9.33
CA LEU A 236 -18.76 -29.40 -8.58
C LEU A 236 -18.48 -28.25 -7.59
N ASN A 237 -19.25 -28.18 -6.49
CA ASN A 237 -18.98 -27.29 -5.34
C ASN A 237 -18.66 -25.81 -5.70
N LYS A 238 -19.39 -25.22 -6.68
CA LYS A 238 -19.19 -23.84 -7.19
C LYS A 238 -17.78 -23.59 -7.74
N THR A 239 -17.25 -24.52 -8.54
CA THR A 239 -15.94 -24.37 -9.21
C THR A 239 -16.13 -23.96 -10.67
N ASN A 240 -15.50 -22.86 -11.08
CA ASN A 240 -15.51 -22.36 -12.45
C ASN A 240 -14.55 -23.17 -13.32
N VAL A 241 -15.01 -23.69 -14.47
CA VAL A 241 -14.19 -24.51 -15.37
C VAL A 241 -13.66 -23.67 -16.53
N ILE A 242 -12.35 -23.67 -16.73
CA ILE A 242 -11.63 -22.98 -17.80
C ILE A 242 -10.97 -24.01 -18.70
N LYS A 243 -11.36 -24.04 -19.97
CA LYS A 243 -10.82 -24.97 -20.97
C LYS A 243 -9.54 -24.39 -21.58
N LEU A 244 -8.44 -25.13 -21.47
CA LEU A 244 -7.11 -24.74 -21.97
C LEU A 244 -6.75 -25.51 -23.23
N ALA A 245 -6.31 -24.79 -24.26
CA ALA A 245 -5.84 -25.37 -25.52
C ALA A 245 -4.42 -25.96 -25.43
N ILE A 246 -3.60 -25.50 -24.47
CA ILE A 246 -2.17 -25.80 -24.40
C ILE A 246 -1.86 -26.52 -23.08
N THR A 247 -0.98 -27.54 -23.12
CA THR A 247 -0.58 -28.37 -21.97
C THR A 247 0.64 -27.86 -21.20
N GLY A 248 1.17 -26.69 -21.57
CA GLY A 248 2.35 -26.08 -20.96
C GLY A 248 2.06 -25.08 -19.84
N GLN A 249 3.12 -24.46 -19.32
CA GLN A 249 3.01 -23.37 -18.35
C GLN A 249 2.30 -22.17 -18.98
N GLN A 250 1.28 -21.64 -18.30
CA GLN A 250 0.51 -20.49 -18.74
C GLN A 250 0.42 -19.46 -17.63
N SER A 251 0.53 -18.18 -18.01
CA SER A 251 0.27 -17.07 -17.11
C SER A 251 -1.20 -16.69 -17.19
N ILE A 252 -1.85 -16.61 -16.03
CA ILE A 252 -3.27 -16.29 -15.88
C ILE A 252 -3.37 -14.93 -15.20
N ASP A 253 -3.94 -13.95 -15.90
CA ASP A 253 -4.25 -12.65 -15.33
C ASP A 253 -5.46 -12.74 -14.39
N VAL A 254 -5.37 -12.05 -13.26
CA VAL A 254 -6.42 -11.94 -12.26
C VAL A 254 -6.64 -10.47 -11.90
N VAL A 255 -7.91 -10.09 -11.76
CA VAL A 255 -8.31 -8.75 -11.33
C VAL A 255 -9.39 -8.83 -10.26
N LEU A 256 -9.38 -7.85 -9.35
CA LEU A 256 -10.47 -7.58 -8.42
C LEU A 256 -11.34 -6.48 -9.02
N ASP A 257 -12.54 -6.85 -9.45
CA ASP A 257 -13.47 -5.97 -10.16
C ASP A 257 -14.56 -5.45 -9.24
N MET A 258 -14.48 -4.16 -8.91
CA MET A 258 -15.52 -3.48 -8.13
C MET A 258 -16.56 -2.89 -9.08
N ARG A 259 -17.50 -3.72 -9.54
CA ARG A 259 -18.65 -3.32 -10.40
C ARG A 259 -18.22 -2.53 -11.67
N GLY A 260 -17.12 -2.94 -12.30
CA GLY A 260 -16.53 -2.33 -13.48
C GLY A 260 -15.28 -1.49 -13.19
N ASP A 261 -15.02 -1.13 -11.92
CA ASP A 261 -13.81 -0.41 -11.54
C ASP A 261 -12.65 -1.38 -11.23
N LEU A 262 -11.78 -1.55 -12.22
CA LEU A 262 -10.56 -2.37 -12.11
C LEU A 262 -9.39 -1.65 -11.45
N LYS A 263 -9.49 -0.34 -11.19
CA LYS A 263 -8.38 0.48 -10.66
C LYS A 263 -8.37 0.51 -9.14
N TYR A 264 -9.54 0.52 -8.49
CA TYR A 264 -9.66 0.68 -7.04
C TYR A 264 -8.87 -0.37 -6.24
N TYR A 265 -9.04 -1.65 -6.56
CA TYR A 265 -8.35 -2.78 -5.90
C TYR A 265 -7.04 -3.20 -6.61
N ARG A 266 -6.55 -2.41 -7.57
CA ARG A 266 -5.37 -2.79 -8.37
C ARG A 266 -4.15 -3.03 -7.47
N GLY A 267 -3.46 -4.17 -7.59
CA GLY A 267 -2.24 -4.44 -6.82
C GLY A 267 -2.48 -4.85 -5.37
N GLU A 268 -3.74 -4.98 -4.94
CA GLU A 268 -4.07 -5.68 -3.70
C GLU A 268 -3.65 -7.15 -3.78
N LYS A 269 -3.36 -7.74 -2.62
CA LYS A 269 -2.86 -9.11 -2.52
C LYS A 269 -4.02 -10.10 -2.48
N ILE A 270 -3.96 -11.09 -3.36
CA ILE A 270 -4.85 -12.25 -3.43
C ILE A 270 -4.06 -13.47 -2.99
N ILE A 271 -4.67 -14.33 -2.18
CA ILE A 271 -4.09 -15.61 -1.80
C ILE A 271 -4.52 -16.65 -2.83
N LEU A 272 -3.56 -17.28 -3.48
CA LEU A 272 -3.77 -18.46 -4.30
C LEU A 272 -3.41 -19.70 -3.51
N THR A 273 -4.34 -20.66 -3.43
CA THR A 273 -4.15 -21.97 -2.82
C THR A 273 -4.37 -23.05 -3.87
N LYS A 274 -3.42 -23.97 -4.02
CA LYS A 274 -3.61 -25.12 -4.90
C LYS A 274 -4.49 -26.17 -4.24
N MET A 275 -5.32 -26.82 -5.03
CA MET A 275 -6.24 -27.86 -4.59
C MET A 275 -6.00 -29.15 -5.36
N LYS A 276 -6.35 -30.27 -4.73
CA LYS A 276 -6.40 -31.60 -5.32
C LYS A 276 -7.79 -32.19 -5.20
N TYR A 277 -8.17 -33.03 -6.15
CA TYR A 277 -9.40 -33.81 -6.06
C TYR A 277 -9.06 -35.21 -5.55
N VAL A 278 -9.71 -35.63 -4.48
CA VAL A 278 -9.61 -36.99 -3.93
C VAL A 278 -11.00 -37.63 -3.87
N GLU A 279 -11.09 -38.92 -3.55
CA GLU A 279 -12.39 -39.62 -3.45
C GLU A 279 -13.40 -38.91 -2.53
N LYS A 280 -12.92 -38.25 -1.48
CA LYS A 280 -13.74 -37.49 -0.52
C LYS A 280 -14.09 -36.06 -0.98
N GLY A 281 -13.71 -35.68 -2.21
CA GLY A 281 -13.93 -34.36 -2.79
C GLY A 281 -12.67 -33.49 -2.86
N LEU A 282 -12.87 -32.18 -2.99
CA LEU A 282 -11.79 -31.20 -3.11
C LEU A 282 -11.07 -31.01 -1.77
N GLN A 283 -9.75 -31.10 -1.79
CA GLN A 283 -8.87 -30.84 -0.66
C GLN A 283 -7.80 -29.80 -1.00
N PHE A 284 -7.38 -29.03 0.00
CA PHE A 284 -6.26 -28.11 -0.15
C PHE A 284 -4.94 -28.89 -0.20
N ILE A 285 -4.00 -28.40 -1.00
CA ILE A 285 -2.62 -28.86 -0.92
C ILE A 285 -1.95 -28.02 0.17
N GLU A 286 -1.52 -28.67 1.24
CA GLU A 286 -0.84 -28.00 2.35
C GLU A 286 0.40 -27.24 1.85
N ASN A 287 0.67 -26.08 2.46
CA ASN A 287 1.81 -25.23 2.12
C ASN A 287 1.88 -24.74 0.65
N SER A 288 0.75 -24.76 -0.07
CA SER A 288 0.65 -24.25 -1.44
C SER A 288 0.21 -22.79 -1.56
N ASN A 289 0.02 -22.10 -0.42
CA ASN A 289 -0.44 -20.72 -0.40
C ASN A 289 0.62 -19.79 -0.97
N THR A 290 0.22 -18.99 -1.96
CA THR A 290 1.07 -17.97 -2.59
C THR A 290 0.33 -16.64 -2.66
N LEU A 291 1.07 -15.54 -2.50
CA LEU A 291 0.51 -14.20 -2.62
C LEU A 291 0.73 -13.69 -4.04
N ILE A 292 -0.36 -13.30 -4.70
CA ILE A 292 -0.36 -12.79 -6.06
C ILE A 292 -1.08 -11.44 -6.10
N THR A 293 -0.83 -10.61 -7.12
CA THR A 293 -1.41 -9.27 -7.23
C THR A 293 -2.05 -8.95 -8.58
N SER A 294 -1.68 -9.70 -9.62
CA SER A 294 -2.14 -9.41 -11.00
C SER A 294 -2.11 -10.63 -11.92
N ASN A 295 -1.20 -11.58 -11.69
CA ASN A 295 -1.18 -12.84 -12.41
C ASN A 295 -0.60 -13.97 -11.57
N PHE A 296 -0.77 -15.19 -12.06
CA PHE A 296 -0.11 -16.39 -11.54
C PHE A 296 0.20 -17.36 -12.67
N SER A 297 1.08 -18.32 -12.41
CA SER A 297 1.36 -19.39 -13.37
C SER A 297 0.64 -20.68 -12.98
N ILE A 298 0.11 -21.36 -13.98
CA ILE A 298 -0.38 -22.74 -13.87
C ILE A 298 0.45 -23.63 -14.79
N ASN A 299 0.60 -24.91 -14.42
CA ASN A 299 1.28 -25.91 -15.24
C ASN A 299 0.29 -27.00 -15.65
N GLY A 300 -0.19 -26.95 -16.90
CA GLY A 300 -1.15 -27.92 -17.40
C GLY A 300 -2.51 -27.78 -16.71
N TYR A 301 -2.96 -28.85 -16.06
CA TYR A 301 -4.30 -28.92 -15.46
C TYR A 301 -4.25 -28.81 -13.94
N GLU A 302 -4.78 -27.72 -13.41
CA GLU A 302 -4.73 -27.40 -11.97
C GLU A 302 -6.09 -26.94 -11.44
N ILE A 303 -6.33 -27.19 -10.15
CA ILE A 303 -7.45 -26.62 -9.42
C ILE A 303 -6.88 -25.63 -8.42
N VAL A 304 -7.39 -24.40 -8.43
CA VAL A 304 -6.93 -23.33 -7.53
C VAL A 304 -8.13 -22.67 -6.85
N LYS A 305 -7.93 -22.24 -5.59
CA LYS A 305 -8.79 -21.31 -4.87
C LYS A 305 -8.08 -19.96 -4.82
N LEU A 306 -8.78 -18.91 -5.21
CA LEU A 306 -8.37 -17.53 -5.03
C LEU A 306 -9.18 -16.94 -3.88
N THR A 307 -8.49 -16.30 -2.93
CA THR A 307 -9.10 -15.67 -1.76
C THR A 307 -8.63 -14.22 -1.63
N TYR A 308 -9.56 -13.29 -1.46
CA TYR A 308 -9.30 -11.91 -1.08
C TYR A 308 -10.04 -11.58 0.23
N TYR A 309 -9.37 -10.86 1.14
CA TYR A 309 -9.98 -10.40 2.38
C TYR A 309 -10.35 -8.92 2.22
N ALA A 310 -11.62 -8.66 1.90
CA ALA A 310 -12.11 -7.32 1.67
C ALA A 310 -12.40 -6.62 3.01
N PRO A 311 -11.88 -5.41 3.26
CA PRO A 311 -12.19 -4.69 4.49
C PRO A 311 -13.68 -4.33 4.57
N TYR A 312 -14.29 -4.52 5.72
CA TYR A 312 -15.69 -4.20 5.99
C TYR A 312 -15.87 -3.76 7.44
N TYR A 313 -16.08 -2.45 7.66
CA TYR A 313 -16.11 -1.85 9.00
C TYR A 313 -14.89 -2.28 9.85
N ASP A 314 -15.09 -2.99 10.94
CA ASP A 314 -14.07 -3.40 11.91
C ASP A 314 -13.46 -4.79 11.61
N ARG A 315 -13.90 -5.46 10.54
CA ARG A 315 -13.45 -6.80 10.15
C ARG A 315 -13.08 -6.89 8.69
N ASP A 316 -12.55 -8.04 8.29
CA ASP A 316 -12.32 -8.36 6.88
C ASP A 316 -13.25 -9.52 6.49
N VAL A 317 -13.83 -9.44 5.28
CA VAL A 317 -14.76 -10.41 4.72
C VAL A 317 -14.04 -11.24 3.67
N GLU A 318 -14.14 -12.56 3.78
CA GLU A 318 -13.54 -13.48 2.83
C GLU A 318 -14.35 -13.54 1.53
N ILE A 319 -13.71 -13.20 0.41
CA ILE A 319 -14.22 -13.37 -0.95
C ILE A 319 -13.41 -14.47 -1.60
N THR A 320 -14.08 -15.49 -2.13
CA THR A 320 -13.40 -16.67 -2.69
C THR A 320 -13.98 -17.09 -4.02
N GLU A 321 -13.10 -17.44 -4.94
CA GLU A 321 -13.46 -18.08 -6.21
C GLU A 321 -12.61 -19.32 -6.43
N ARG A 322 -13.19 -20.35 -7.06
CA ARG A 322 -12.50 -21.60 -7.38
C ARG A 322 -12.45 -21.78 -8.88
N TYR A 323 -11.28 -22.15 -9.39
CA TYR A 323 -11.07 -22.36 -10.81
C TYR A 323 -10.45 -23.74 -11.05
N TYR A 324 -11.02 -24.48 -12.00
CA TYR A 324 -10.44 -25.69 -12.56
C TYR A 324 -9.99 -25.40 -13.99
N PHE A 325 -8.68 -25.47 -14.20
CA PHE A 325 -8.04 -25.37 -15.50
C PHE A 325 -8.02 -26.74 -16.16
N ALA A 326 -8.99 -26.96 -17.04
CA ALA A 326 -9.31 -28.24 -17.65
C ALA A 326 -8.73 -28.36 -19.07
N PRO A 327 -8.51 -29.58 -19.57
CA PRO A 327 -8.19 -29.80 -20.98
C PRO A 327 -9.31 -29.31 -21.91
N SER A 328 -8.93 -28.70 -23.03
CA SER A 328 -9.83 -28.28 -24.11
C SER A 328 -10.64 -29.43 -24.70
N SER A 329 -10.00 -30.59 -24.90
CA SER A 329 -10.68 -31.83 -25.28
C SER A 329 -11.24 -32.53 -24.06
N ASN A 330 -12.45 -33.07 -24.18
CA ASN A 330 -12.98 -34.00 -23.19
C ASN A 330 -12.35 -35.40 -23.33
N ASP A 331 -11.84 -35.73 -24.51
CA ASP A 331 -11.21 -37.00 -24.85
C ASP A 331 -9.69 -36.84 -24.80
N LEU A 332 -9.15 -36.42 -23.65
CA LEU A 332 -7.69 -36.35 -23.49
C LEU A 332 -7.12 -37.78 -23.56
N THR A 333 -6.46 -38.12 -24.67
CA THR A 333 -5.75 -39.38 -24.82
C THR A 333 -4.44 -39.28 -24.05
N ILE A 334 -4.36 -39.91 -22.89
CA ILE A 334 -3.10 -40.06 -22.17
C ILE A 334 -2.29 -41.10 -22.93
N ASN A 335 -1.17 -40.68 -23.53
CA ASN A 335 -0.23 -41.61 -24.15
C ASN A 335 0.47 -42.39 -23.03
N GLU A 336 -0.08 -43.56 -22.70
CA GLU A 336 0.55 -44.48 -21.78
C GLU A 336 1.92 -44.91 -22.33
N LYS A 337 2.96 -44.66 -21.54
CA LYS A 337 4.28 -45.24 -21.77
C LYS A 337 4.55 -46.24 -20.67
N THR A 338 4.53 -47.51 -21.03
CA THR A 338 5.03 -48.56 -20.16
C THR A 338 6.55 -48.41 -20.07
N VAL A 339 7.06 -48.17 -18.86
CA VAL A 339 8.50 -48.20 -18.57
C VAL A 339 8.73 -49.43 -17.71
N GLU A 340 9.48 -50.40 -18.24
CA GLU A 340 9.85 -51.59 -17.49
C GLU A 340 10.90 -51.25 -16.44
N TYR A 341 10.62 -51.64 -15.19
CA TYR A 341 11.58 -51.57 -14.09
C TYR A 341 12.02 -52.98 -13.74
N PHE A 342 13.32 -53.24 -13.88
CA PHE A 342 13.91 -54.50 -13.44
C PHE A 342 14.41 -54.32 -12.00
N THR A 343 14.16 -55.30 -11.12
CA THR A 343 14.55 -55.28 -9.69
C THR A 343 16.05 -55.05 -9.45
N ASN A 344 16.87 -55.16 -10.49
CA ASN A 344 18.33 -55.18 -10.42
C ASN A 344 18.95 -53.87 -10.94
N GLU A 345 18.17 -52.94 -11.50
CA GLU A 345 18.66 -51.66 -12.02
C GLU A 345 18.61 -50.55 -10.96
N ALA A 346 19.70 -50.35 -10.23
CA ALA A 346 19.84 -49.25 -9.26
C ALA A 346 19.85 -47.84 -9.91
N SER A 347 20.06 -47.76 -11.23
CA SER A 347 20.19 -46.51 -12.00
C SER A 347 18.85 -45.92 -12.48
N ARG A 348 17.80 -46.72 -12.57
CA ARG A 348 16.45 -46.30 -12.99
C ARG A 348 15.47 -46.46 -11.84
N LYS A 349 15.42 -45.46 -10.96
CA LYS A 349 14.34 -45.35 -9.98
C LYS A 349 13.09 -44.82 -10.67
N PRO A 350 11.87 -45.29 -10.33
CA PRO A 350 10.66 -44.64 -10.77
C PRO A 350 10.66 -43.18 -10.30
N ASN A 351 10.87 -42.27 -11.24
CA ASN A 351 10.62 -40.85 -11.05
C ASN A 351 9.22 -40.63 -11.59
N CYS A 352 8.26 -40.36 -10.72
CA CYS A 352 6.91 -39.97 -11.12
C CYS A 352 6.94 -38.46 -11.38
N PRO A 353 7.05 -37.99 -12.64
CA PRO A 353 6.88 -36.57 -12.92
C PRO A 353 5.47 -36.17 -12.50
N LEU A 354 5.38 -35.28 -11.50
CA LEU A 354 4.17 -34.65 -10.94
C LEU A 354 3.40 -33.77 -11.96
N PHE A 355 3.53 -34.06 -13.25
CA PHE A 355 3.33 -33.09 -14.33
C PHE A 355 1.96 -33.16 -15.00
N TYR A 356 1.06 -34.10 -14.64
CA TYR A 356 -0.15 -34.28 -15.45
C TYR A 356 -1.49 -34.13 -14.76
N LEU A 357 -1.66 -34.43 -13.47
CA LEU A 357 -2.89 -34.12 -12.71
C LEU A 357 -2.61 -34.23 -11.20
N ASN A 358 -3.06 -33.26 -10.39
CA ASN A 358 -3.07 -33.35 -8.92
C ASN A 358 -4.23 -34.26 -8.46
N ILE A 359 -4.11 -35.56 -8.73
CA ILE A 359 -5.07 -36.59 -8.30
C ILE A 359 -4.27 -37.66 -7.55
N GLU A 360 -4.66 -37.92 -6.31
CA GLU A 360 -4.03 -38.93 -5.47
C GLU A 360 -5.05 -40.04 -5.20
N THR A 361 -4.79 -41.24 -5.72
CA THR A 361 -5.50 -42.48 -5.33
C THR A 361 -4.48 -43.43 -4.71
N ILE A 362 -4.66 -43.75 -3.42
CA ILE A 362 -3.83 -44.74 -2.74
C ILE A 362 -4.38 -46.14 -3.04
N ARG A 363 -3.55 -47.02 -3.63
CA ARG A 363 -3.26 -48.38 -3.13
C ARG A 363 -2.20 -49.10 -3.99
N ASN A 364 -0.93 -48.99 -3.61
CA ASN A 364 0.10 -50.05 -3.63
C ASN A 364 1.44 -49.46 -3.09
N PRO A 365 2.08 -50.03 -2.05
CA PRO A 365 3.28 -49.47 -1.41
C PRO A 365 4.56 -49.44 -2.29
N ASN A 366 4.58 -50.10 -3.45
CA ASN A 366 5.77 -50.13 -4.33
C ASN A 366 5.61 -49.39 -5.68
N CYS A 367 4.43 -48.85 -5.97
CA CYS A 367 4.16 -47.87 -7.04
C CYS A 367 2.65 -47.57 -6.97
N PRO A 368 2.20 -46.34 -6.67
CA PRO A 368 0.79 -46.02 -6.82
C PRO A 368 0.45 -46.06 -8.32
N LEU A 369 -0.20 -47.14 -8.75
CA LEU A 369 -0.96 -47.15 -9.99
C LEU A 369 -1.94 -45.97 -9.94
N PHE A 370 -1.76 -45.01 -10.85
CA PHE A 370 -2.70 -43.92 -11.03
C PHE A 370 -4.00 -44.50 -11.60
N TYR A 371 -4.99 -44.74 -10.74
CA TYR A 371 -6.37 -44.85 -11.18
C TYR A 371 -6.89 -43.43 -11.37
N LEU A 372 -6.85 -42.99 -12.61
CA LEU A 372 -7.43 -41.73 -13.06
C LEU A 372 -8.96 -41.87 -13.07
N ASN A 373 -9.60 -41.84 -11.90
CA ASN A 373 -11.04 -41.83 -11.82
C ASN A 373 -11.55 -40.40 -12.09
N ILE A 374 -11.54 -40.00 -13.36
CA ILE A 374 -12.29 -38.83 -13.84
C ILE A 374 -13.76 -39.22 -13.80
N GLY A 375 -14.37 -39.02 -12.64
CA GLY A 375 -15.82 -38.99 -12.51
C GLY A 375 -16.35 -37.83 -13.35
N TYR A 376 -16.78 -38.15 -14.56
CA TYR A 376 -17.43 -37.30 -15.55
C TYR A 376 -16.53 -36.34 -16.32
N LEU A 377 -16.02 -36.82 -17.45
CA LEU A 377 -16.23 -36.21 -18.78
C LEU A 377 -15.93 -37.28 -19.84
N TYR A 378 -17.00 -37.91 -20.33
CA TYR A 378 -17.09 -38.84 -21.47
C TYR A 378 -16.42 -40.24 -21.33
N LYS A 379 -17.17 -41.26 -21.78
CA LYS A 379 -16.80 -42.67 -21.78
C LYS A 379 -15.53 -42.89 -22.62
N PHE A 380 -14.41 -43.20 -21.98
CA PHE A 380 -13.33 -43.88 -22.67
C PHE A 380 -13.72 -45.34 -22.89
N LYS A 381 -13.63 -45.79 -24.15
CA LYS A 381 -13.87 -47.17 -24.53
C LYS A 381 -12.55 -47.93 -24.27
N HIS A 382 -12.48 -48.64 -23.16
CA HIS A 382 -11.38 -49.55 -22.87
C HIS A 382 -11.38 -50.65 -23.95
N ASN A 383 -10.30 -50.76 -24.72
CA ASN A 383 -10.08 -51.88 -25.62
C ASN A 383 -9.04 -52.80 -24.95
N GLU A 384 -9.44 -53.45 -23.86
CA GLU A 384 -8.62 -54.48 -23.23
C GLU A 384 -8.94 -55.83 -23.86
N THR A 385 -8.02 -56.30 -24.70
CA THR A 385 -7.79 -57.73 -24.84
C THR A 385 -6.97 -58.16 -23.62
N GLU A 386 -7.62 -58.71 -22.60
CA GLU A 386 -6.96 -59.49 -21.56
C GLU A 386 -6.11 -60.58 -22.22
N LYS A 387 -4.79 -60.50 -22.03
CA LYS A 387 -3.92 -61.66 -22.15
C LYS A 387 -3.40 -62.00 -20.77
N ASP A 388 -3.96 -63.07 -20.23
CA ASP A 388 -3.43 -63.80 -19.08
C ASP A 388 -2.01 -64.26 -19.41
N TYR A 389 -1.04 -63.77 -18.64
CA TYR A 389 0.30 -64.36 -18.59
C TYR A 389 0.47 -65.01 -17.21
N SER A 390 -0.10 -66.21 -17.07
CA SER A 390 0.35 -67.19 -16.11
C SER A 390 1.36 -68.12 -16.80
N ASN A 391 2.65 -67.88 -16.56
CA ASN A 391 3.70 -68.89 -16.34
C ASN A 391 5.05 -68.22 -16.07
#